data_AF-K4IQF7-F1
#
_entry.id   AF-K4IQF7-F1
#
_cell.length_a   1.000
_cell.length_b   1.000
_cell.length_c   1.000
_cell.angle_alpha   90.00
_cell.angle_beta   90.00
_cell.angle_gamma   90.00
#
_symmetry.space_group_name_H-M   'P 1'
#
loop_
_entity.id
_entity.type
_entity.pdbx_description
1 polymer ?
#
loop_
_entity_poly.entity_id
_entity_poly.type
_entity_poly.pdbx_seq_one_letter_code
_entity_poly.pdbx_strand_id
1 'polypeptide(L)'
;MKIIFFMLTLLIPTIESNKTNVFCDCFPFNTKSINGLKTRSDLIAIGRPIEKIKAKTDYEEEMIIFKIDSLIKGNKAIHTILINQNNAGNCAENFELSKEYLITGEEIKDVKFSDRIRQIDHSDESEKLLSEYHTISTNGCRSFELKSSFAEQFLADKN
;
A
#
# COMPACT_ATOMS: atom_id res chain seq x y z
N MET A 1 -31.54 55.83 30.72
CA MET A 1 -32.18 54.88 29.78
C MET A 1 -31.09 53.92 29.29
N LYS A 2 -31.07 52.68 29.79
CA LYS A 2 -30.03 51.69 29.47
C LYS A 2 -30.50 50.88 28.24
N ILE A 3 -29.83 51.06 27.11
CA ILE A 3 -30.06 50.24 25.90
C ILE A 3 -29.31 48.92 26.11
N ILE A 4 -30.08 47.84 26.27
CA ILE A 4 -29.57 46.48 26.43
C ILE A 4 -29.10 46.00 25.05
N PHE A 5 -27.80 45.72 24.99
CA PHE A 5 -27.09 45.17 23.84
C PHE A 5 -27.46 43.68 23.69
N PHE A 6 -28.44 43.37 22.84
CA PHE A 6 -28.80 41.98 22.53
C PHE A 6 -27.91 41.47 21.39
N MET A 7 -26.67 41.11 21.73
CA MET A 7 -25.75 40.38 20.84
C MET A 7 -26.22 38.93 20.77
N LEU A 8 -27.15 38.66 19.86
CA LEU A 8 -27.57 37.32 19.49
C LEU A 8 -26.46 36.70 18.62
N THR A 9 -25.39 36.24 19.24
CA THR A 9 -24.37 35.43 18.55
C THR A 9 -25.01 34.13 18.12
N LEU A 10 -25.33 34.02 16.83
CA LEU A 10 -25.64 32.76 16.17
C LEU A 10 -24.47 31.79 16.44
N LEU A 11 -24.69 30.85 17.36
CA LEU A 11 -23.97 29.59 17.38
C LEU A 11 -24.42 28.82 16.14
N ILE A 12 -23.75 29.06 15.00
CA ILE A 12 -23.81 28.13 13.89
C ILE A 12 -22.96 26.94 14.35
N PRO A 13 -23.53 25.76 14.62
CA PRO A 13 -22.73 24.57 14.81
C PRO A 13 -21.96 24.39 13.50
N THR A 14 -20.63 24.51 13.57
CA THR A 14 -19.75 24.09 12.49
C THR A 14 -19.98 22.60 12.34
N ILE A 15 -20.82 22.24 11.37
CA ILE A 15 -20.92 20.87 10.87
C ILE A 15 -19.55 20.59 10.29
N GLU A 16 -18.65 20.05 11.12
CA GLU A 16 -17.47 19.35 10.65
C GLU A 16 -18.01 18.25 9.75
N SER A 17 -17.92 18.52 8.45
CA SER A 17 -18.07 17.51 7.43
C SER A 17 -16.94 16.52 7.69
N ASN A 18 -17.24 15.51 8.50
CA ASN A 18 -16.53 14.25 8.51
C ASN A 18 -16.59 13.76 7.07
N LYS A 19 -15.58 14.14 6.28
CA LYS A 19 -15.29 13.51 5.00
C LYS A 19 -15.19 12.04 5.36
N THR A 20 -16.18 11.27 4.93
CA THR A 20 -16.14 9.82 4.94
C THR A 20 -14.97 9.46 4.03
N ASN A 21 -13.77 9.40 4.61
CA ASN A 21 -12.70 8.59 4.05
C ASN A 21 -13.35 7.21 3.93
N VAL A 22 -13.57 6.75 2.71
CA VAL A 22 -14.02 5.39 2.47
C VAL A 22 -12.85 4.54 2.96
N PHE A 23 -12.87 4.16 4.23
CA PHE A 23 -11.72 3.55 4.89
C PHE A 23 -11.33 2.31 4.08
N CYS A 24 -10.05 2.21 3.71
CA CYS A 24 -9.52 0.91 3.38
C CYS A 24 -9.72 0.06 4.64
N ASP A 25 -10.69 -0.84 4.60
CA ASP A 25 -11.03 -1.67 5.76
C ASP A 25 -9.98 -2.77 5.85
N CYS A 26 -8.81 -2.39 6.34
CA CYS A 26 -7.75 -3.33 6.66
C CYS A 26 -8.28 -4.31 7.71
N PHE A 27 -7.85 -5.57 7.62
CA PHE A 27 -8.21 -6.57 8.62
C PHE A 27 -7.82 -6.08 10.03
N PRO A 28 -8.58 -6.46 11.09
CA PRO A 28 -8.26 -6.05 12.45
C PRO A 28 -6.87 -6.57 12.82
N PHE A 29 -5.93 -5.69 13.17
CA PHE A 29 -4.55 -6.05 13.51
C PHE A 29 -4.47 -6.67 14.90
N ASN A 30 -4.40 -8.00 14.95
CA ASN A 30 -4.22 -8.79 16.15
C ASN A 30 -3.40 -10.05 15.80
N THR A 31 -2.96 -10.81 16.80
CA THR A 31 -2.14 -12.01 16.58
C THR A 31 -2.73 -12.98 15.56
N LYS A 32 -4.06 -13.19 15.56
CA LYS A 32 -4.71 -14.10 14.59
C LYS A 32 -4.58 -13.59 13.16
N SER A 33 -4.80 -12.30 12.92
CA SER A 33 -4.70 -11.73 11.58
C SER A 33 -3.26 -11.58 11.11
N ILE A 34 -2.33 -11.20 12.00
CA ILE A 34 -0.89 -11.17 11.73
C ILE A 34 -0.39 -12.55 11.32
N ASN A 35 -0.76 -13.60 12.06
CA ASN A 35 -0.36 -14.97 11.72
C ASN A 35 -1.00 -15.45 10.42
N GLY A 36 -2.26 -15.07 10.18
CA GLY A 36 -2.92 -15.29 8.90
C GLY A 36 -2.20 -14.61 7.73
N LEU A 37 -1.71 -13.40 7.92
CA LEU A 37 -0.94 -12.66 6.91
C LEU A 37 0.44 -13.31 6.68
N LYS A 38 1.18 -13.64 7.75
CA LYS A 38 2.47 -14.35 7.68
C LYS A 38 2.36 -15.68 6.94
N THR A 39 1.27 -16.42 7.19
CA THR A 39 1.02 -17.72 6.58
C THR A 39 0.75 -17.58 5.08
N ARG A 40 -0.13 -16.66 4.68
CA ARG A 40 -0.56 -16.47 3.29
C ARG A 40 0.45 -15.73 2.40
N SER A 41 1.33 -14.94 2.99
CA SER A 41 2.31 -14.17 2.21
C SER A 41 3.40 -15.08 1.66
N ASP A 42 3.68 -15.01 0.37
CA ASP A 42 4.81 -15.69 -0.25
C ASP A 42 6.12 -14.96 0.05
N LEU A 43 6.04 -13.63 0.20
CA LEU A 43 7.15 -12.76 0.54
C LEU A 43 6.84 -11.94 1.80
N ILE A 44 7.81 -11.88 2.70
CA ILE A 44 7.87 -10.96 3.84
C ILE A 44 9.28 -10.39 3.86
N ALA A 45 9.41 -9.08 3.71
CA ALA A 45 10.70 -8.43 3.62
C ALA A 45 10.67 -7.03 4.23
N ILE A 46 11.85 -6.50 4.54
CA ILE A 46 12.08 -5.09 4.81
C ILE A 46 12.83 -4.53 3.62
N GLY A 47 12.37 -3.40 3.11
CA GLY A 47 12.99 -2.76 1.96
C GLY A 47 12.56 -1.32 1.80
N ARG A 48 13.02 -0.70 0.72
CA ARG A 48 12.74 0.69 0.41
C ARG A 48 12.44 0.90 -1.07
N PRO A 49 11.50 1.78 -1.43
CA PRO A 49 11.22 2.11 -2.81
C PRO A 49 12.41 2.90 -3.38
N ILE A 50 12.89 2.46 -4.53
CA ILE A 50 14.00 3.08 -5.24
C ILE A 50 13.54 3.79 -6.52
N GLU A 51 12.41 3.37 -7.09
CA GLU A 51 11.86 3.96 -8.30
C GLU A 51 10.33 3.88 -8.32
N LYS A 52 9.71 4.94 -8.84
CA LYS A 52 8.27 5.05 -9.07
C LYS A 52 8.03 5.29 -10.55
N ILE A 53 7.33 4.36 -11.18
CA ILE A 53 7.06 4.35 -12.60
C ILE A 53 5.56 4.60 -12.76
N LYS A 54 5.22 5.78 -13.28
CA LYS A 54 3.83 6.16 -13.55
C LYS A 54 3.39 5.59 -14.88
N ALA A 55 2.20 5.01 -14.94
CA ALA A 55 1.59 4.66 -16.23
C ALA A 55 1.40 5.91 -17.10
N LYS A 56 1.54 5.76 -18.42
CA LYS A 56 1.36 6.85 -19.40
C LYS A 56 -0.12 7.22 -19.60
N THR A 57 -1.04 6.36 -19.19
CA THR A 57 -2.49 6.57 -19.28
C THR A 57 -3.03 7.23 -18.01
N ASP A 58 -4.13 7.98 -18.12
CA ASP A 58 -4.87 8.56 -16.97
C ASP A 58 -5.41 7.53 -15.97
N TYR A 59 -5.25 6.23 -16.24
CA TYR A 59 -5.47 5.19 -15.25
C TYR A 59 -4.34 5.21 -14.22
N GLU A 60 -4.79 5.42 -13.00
CA GLU A 60 -4.11 5.59 -11.72
C GLU A 60 -3.11 4.47 -11.33
N GLU A 61 -2.53 3.68 -12.23
CA GLU A 61 -1.57 2.64 -11.86
C GLU A 61 -0.14 3.19 -11.66
N GLU A 62 0.46 2.89 -10.51
CA GLU A 62 1.86 3.18 -10.20
C GLU A 62 2.59 1.85 -9.96
N MET A 63 3.65 1.64 -10.74
CA MET A 63 4.58 0.54 -10.52
C MET A 63 5.73 1.05 -9.65
N ILE A 64 6.10 0.28 -8.63
CA ILE A 64 7.14 0.70 -7.69
C ILE A 64 8.17 -0.39 -7.57
N ILE A 65 9.42 -0.03 -7.84
CA ILE A 65 10.55 -0.92 -7.65
C ILE A 65 11.07 -0.73 -6.23
N PHE A 66 11.14 -1.83 -5.51
CA PHE A 66 11.67 -1.90 -4.17
C PHE A 66 13.01 -2.61 -4.16
N LYS A 67 13.96 -2.06 -3.42
CA LYS A 67 15.15 -2.79 -2.99
C LYS A 67 14.84 -3.51 -1.69
N ILE A 68 15.19 -4.79 -1.62
CA ILE A 68 15.08 -5.60 -0.41
C ILE A 68 16.37 -5.46 0.39
N ASP A 69 16.26 -4.98 1.63
CA ASP A 69 17.38 -4.84 2.55
C ASP A 69 17.44 -6.01 3.56
N SER A 70 16.30 -6.62 3.90
CA SER A 70 16.22 -7.84 4.72
C SER A 70 15.07 -8.74 4.28
N LEU A 71 15.32 -10.05 4.16
CA LEU A 71 14.33 -11.05 3.80
C LEU A 71 13.93 -11.88 5.02
N ILE A 72 12.65 -11.88 5.35
CA ILE A 72 12.07 -12.67 6.47
C ILE A 72 11.45 -13.97 5.93
N LYS A 73 10.73 -13.90 4.81
CA LYS A 73 10.12 -15.04 4.11
C LYS A 73 10.17 -14.79 2.60
N GLY A 74 10.45 -15.82 1.81
CA GLY A 74 10.49 -15.76 0.35
C GLY A 74 11.77 -16.35 -0.22
N ASN A 75 11.98 -16.18 -1.53
CA ASN A 75 13.17 -16.66 -2.23
C ASN A 75 14.39 -15.76 -1.93
N LYS A 76 15.50 -16.37 -1.46
CA LYS A 76 16.74 -15.68 -1.08
C LYS A 76 17.45 -14.97 -2.24
N ALA A 77 17.17 -15.33 -3.48
CA ALA A 77 17.77 -14.68 -4.65
C ALA A 77 17.14 -13.32 -4.98
N ILE A 78 16.03 -12.96 -4.33
CA ILE A 78 15.31 -11.71 -4.57
C ILE A 78 16.00 -10.56 -3.86
N HIS A 79 16.56 -9.63 -4.63
CA HIS A 79 17.16 -8.39 -4.13
C HIS A 79 16.32 -7.16 -4.47
N THR A 80 15.45 -7.30 -5.47
CA THR A 80 14.53 -6.26 -5.93
C THR A 80 13.18 -6.90 -6.25
N ILE A 81 12.11 -6.19 -5.94
CA ILE A 81 10.74 -6.58 -6.28
C ILE A 81 10.04 -5.45 -7.01
N LEU A 82 9.04 -5.81 -7.81
CA LEU A 82 8.09 -4.88 -8.40
C LEU A 82 6.75 -5.01 -7.67
N ILE A 83 6.23 -3.89 -7.20
CA ILE A 83 4.86 -3.79 -6.69
C ILE A 83 4.05 -3.09 -7.76
N ASN A 84 3.02 -3.75 -8.28
CA ASN A 84 2.02 -3.11 -9.12
C ASN A 84 0.86 -2.68 -8.23
N GLN A 85 0.71 -1.37 -8.02
CA GLN A 85 -0.43 -0.82 -7.28
C GLN A 85 -1.36 -0.04 -8.19
N ASN A 86 -2.65 -0.24 -7.97
CA ASN A 86 -3.68 0.61 -8.54
C ASN A 86 -3.93 1.76 -7.55
N ASN A 87 -3.69 3.01 -7.96
CA ASN A 87 -4.00 4.18 -7.14
C ASN A 87 -5.51 4.46 -7.05
N ALA A 88 -6.35 3.67 -7.73
CA ALA A 88 -7.80 3.77 -7.63
C ALA A 88 -8.33 3.25 -6.29
N GLY A 89 -8.54 4.20 -5.36
CA GLY A 89 -9.24 3.97 -4.10
C GLY A 89 -8.37 4.20 -2.85
N ASN A 90 -8.99 4.10 -1.68
CA ASN A 90 -8.37 4.49 -0.40
C ASN A 90 -7.34 3.49 0.15
N CYS A 91 -7.07 2.41 -0.60
CA CYS A 91 -6.08 1.40 -0.28
C CYS A 91 -4.76 1.57 -1.05
N ALA A 92 -4.65 2.61 -1.88
CA ALA A 92 -3.41 2.95 -2.56
C ALA A 92 -2.33 3.29 -1.53
N GLU A 93 -1.19 2.61 -1.59
CA GLU A 93 -0.09 2.84 -0.68
C GLU A 93 0.80 3.96 -1.24
N ASN A 94 0.77 5.13 -0.61
CA ASN A 94 1.65 6.24 -0.98
C ASN A 94 3.05 5.99 -0.42
N PHE A 95 3.84 5.19 -1.13
CA PHE A 95 5.23 4.95 -0.77
C PHE A 95 6.07 6.21 -0.96
N GLU A 96 6.85 6.57 0.05
CA GLU A 96 7.83 7.66 -0.05
C GLU A 96 9.20 7.08 -0.36
N LEU A 97 9.89 7.66 -1.35
CA LEU A 97 11.26 7.27 -1.69
C LEU A 97 12.16 7.35 -0.46
N SER A 98 13.06 6.38 -0.32
CA SER A 98 14.02 6.27 0.78
C SER A 98 13.46 5.98 2.18
N LYS A 99 12.14 5.84 2.36
CA LYS A 99 11.58 5.29 3.59
C LYS A 99 11.68 3.76 3.59
N GLU A 100 11.84 3.19 4.78
CA GLU A 100 11.87 1.74 4.96
C GLU A 100 10.45 1.24 5.26
N TYR A 101 10.10 0.10 4.66
CA TYR A 101 8.81 -0.53 4.79
C TYR A 101 8.98 -2.00 5.12
N LEU A 102 8.10 -2.49 6.00
CA LEU A 102 7.77 -3.91 6.06
C LEU A 102 6.80 -4.20 4.90
N ILE A 103 7.16 -5.15 4.06
CA ILE A 103 6.40 -5.53 2.87
C ILE A 103 5.99 -6.98 3.03
N THR A 104 4.69 -7.24 2.88
CA THR A 104 4.14 -8.58 2.75
C THR A 104 3.44 -8.69 1.41
N GLY A 105 3.47 -9.85 0.78
CA GLY A 105 2.85 -9.98 -0.54
C GLY A 105 2.72 -11.41 -1.01
N GLU A 106 1.85 -11.59 -1.99
CA GLU A 106 1.68 -12.83 -2.73
C GLU A 106 2.42 -12.72 -4.06
N GLU A 107 3.13 -13.79 -4.45
CA GLU A 107 3.89 -13.83 -5.68
C GLU A 107 2.94 -13.93 -6.88
N ILE A 108 3.14 -13.07 -7.89
CA ILE A 108 2.37 -13.13 -9.12
C ILE A 108 3.11 -14.04 -10.11
N LYS A 109 2.83 -15.35 -10.06
CA LYS A 109 3.53 -16.38 -10.85
C LYS A 109 3.14 -16.42 -12.32
N ASP A 110 1.89 -16.07 -12.61
CA ASP A 110 1.38 -15.95 -13.96
C ASP A 110 0.82 -14.55 -14.12
N VAL A 111 1.62 -13.66 -14.70
CA VAL A 111 1.10 -12.46 -15.36
C VAL A 111 0.38 -12.90 -16.66
N LYS A 112 -0.52 -13.89 -16.57
CA LYS A 112 -1.59 -14.00 -17.55
C LYS A 112 -2.51 -12.84 -17.23
N PHE A 113 -2.10 -11.68 -17.76
CA PHE A 113 -2.85 -10.44 -17.90
C PHE A 113 -4.28 -10.67 -17.45
N SER A 114 -4.59 -10.38 -16.19
CA SER A 114 -5.99 -10.33 -15.79
C SER A 114 -6.68 -9.44 -16.82
N ASP A 115 -7.89 -9.77 -17.25
CA ASP A 115 -8.55 -9.03 -18.33
C ASP A 115 -8.68 -7.51 -18.07
N ARG A 116 -8.36 -7.04 -16.85
CA ARG A 116 -8.15 -5.63 -16.48
C ARG A 116 -6.81 -5.05 -16.94
N ILE A 117 -5.72 -5.80 -16.77
CA ILE A 117 -4.37 -5.43 -17.27
C ILE A 117 -4.41 -5.40 -18.81
N ARG A 118 -5.10 -6.37 -19.42
CA ARG A 118 -5.26 -6.48 -20.88
C ARG A 118 -6.05 -5.34 -21.56
N GLN A 119 -6.80 -4.55 -20.81
CA GLN A 119 -7.59 -3.42 -21.33
C GLN A 119 -6.85 -2.08 -21.26
N ILE A 120 -5.66 -2.05 -20.65
CA ILE A 120 -4.83 -0.87 -20.51
C ILE A 120 -3.72 -1.00 -21.55
N ASP A 121 -3.55 0.05 -22.36
CA ASP A 121 -2.56 0.15 -23.44
C ASP A 121 -1.14 -0.01 -22.84
N HIS A 122 -0.67 -1.26 -22.75
CA HIS A 122 0.65 -1.56 -22.25
C HIS A 122 1.67 -1.17 -23.32
N SER A 123 2.41 -0.10 -23.05
CA SER A 123 3.70 0.08 -23.72
C SER A 123 4.59 -1.12 -23.40
N ASP A 124 5.38 -1.59 -24.38
CA ASP A 124 6.39 -2.67 -24.27
C ASP A 124 7.25 -2.60 -22.98
N GLU A 125 7.39 -1.41 -22.43
CA GLU A 125 8.08 -1.08 -21.18
C GLU A 125 7.48 -1.75 -19.93
N SER A 126 6.15 -1.77 -19.76
CA SER A 126 5.52 -2.37 -18.57
C SER A 126 5.61 -3.89 -18.59
N GLU A 127 5.45 -4.51 -19.76
CA GLU A 127 5.61 -5.96 -19.92
C GLU A 127 7.05 -6.39 -19.65
N LYS A 128 8.01 -5.59 -20.15
CA LYS A 128 9.42 -5.79 -19.87
C LYS A 128 9.70 -5.78 -18.37
N LEU A 129 9.22 -4.76 -17.64
CA LEU A 129 9.40 -4.67 -16.18
C LEU A 129 8.78 -5.88 -15.45
N LEU A 130 7.57 -6.29 -15.82
CA LEU A 130 6.91 -7.46 -15.22
C LEU A 130 7.69 -8.78 -15.48
N SER A 131 8.43 -8.85 -16.59
CA SER A 131 9.28 -10.01 -16.91
C SER A 131 10.67 -9.97 -16.25
N GLU A 132 11.20 -8.78 -15.99
CA GLU A 132 12.55 -8.58 -15.41
C GLU A 132 12.56 -8.68 -13.88
N TYR A 133 11.46 -8.29 -13.24
CA TYR A 133 11.37 -8.19 -11.79
C TYR A 133 10.48 -9.26 -11.17
N HIS A 134 10.87 -9.71 -9.98
CA HIS A 134 9.99 -10.52 -9.15
C HIS A 134 8.80 -9.66 -8.70
N THR A 135 7.61 -9.97 -9.20
CA THR A 135 6.42 -9.15 -8.98
C THR A 135 5.58 -9.71 -7.84
N ILE A 136 5.21 -8.84 -6.90
CA ILE A 136 4.31 -9.18 -5.79
C ILE A 136 3.05 -8.31 -5.82
N SER A 137 1.96 -8.87 -5.32
CA SER A 137 0.78 -8.07 -4.98
C SER A 137 0.79 -7.71 -3.50
N THR A 138 0.69 -6.42 -3.19
CA THR A 138 0.51 -5.90 -1.83
C THR A 138 -0.93 -5.46 -1.55
N ASN A 139 -1.89 -5.93 -2.36
CA ASN A 139 -3.30 -5.56 -2.19
C ASN A 139 -3.82 -5.94 -0.79
N GLY A 140 -4.59 -5.01 -0.19
CA GLY A 140 -5.27 -5.23 1.08
C GLY A 140 -4.42 -4.96 2.32
N CYS A 141 -3.73 -3.81 2.38
CA CYS A 141 -2.93 -3.33 3.50
C CYS A 141 -1.81 -4.31 3.86
N ARG A 142 -0.84 -4.45 2.96
CA ARG A 142 0.24 -5.43 3.11
C ARG A 142 1.62 -4.82 3.23
N SER A 143 1.74 -3.50 3.05
CA SER A 143 2.97 -2.81 3.37
C SER A 143 2.75 -1.72 4.41
N PHE A 144 3.74 -1.55 5.26
CA PHE A 144 3.69 -0.65 6.40
C PHE A 144 5.02 0.07 6.51
N GLU A 145 5.02 1.38 6.77
CA GLU A 145 6.25 2.07 7.13
C GLU A 145 6.86 1.35 8.34
N LEU A 146 8.17 1.07 8.29
CA LEU A 146 8.84 0.21 9.27
C LEU A 146 8.74 0.74 10.71
N LYS A 147 8.64 2.06 10.86
CA LYS A 147 8.49 2.76 12.14
C LYS A 147 7.04 2.86 12.63
N SER A 148 6.09 2.30 11.89
CA SER A 148 4.70 2.27 12.32
C SER A 148 4.49 1.25 13.44
N SER A 149 3.54 1.52 14.33
CA SER A 149 3.12 0.58 15.37
C SER A 149 2.67 -0.77 14.80
N PHE A 150 2.22 -0.81 13.54
CA PHE A 150 1.85 -2.05 12.85
C PHE A 150 3.07 -2.90 12.51
N ALA A 151 4.12 -2.30 11.92
CA ALA A 151 5.34 -3.03 11.62
C ALA A 151 6.01 -3.56 12.90
N GLU A 152 6.02 -2.75 13.97
CA GLU A 152 6.52 -3.17 15.27
C GLU A 152 5.75 -4.38 15.82
N GLN A 153 4.42 -4.33 15.83
CA GLN A 153 3.58 -5.45 16.29
C GLN A 153 3.77 -6.71 15.43
N PHE A 154 3.82 -6.55 14.11
CA PHE A 154 4.02 -7.67 13.20
C PHE A 154 5.34 -8.40 13.45
N LEU A 155 6.41 -7.65 13.69
CA LEU A 155 7.76 -8.17 13.94
C LEU A 155 7.94 -8.70 15.36
N ALA A 156 7.27 -8.11 16.35
CA ALA A 156 7.33 -8.55 17.75
C ALA A 156 6.56 -9.85 17.99
N ASP A 157 5.50 -10.10 17.21
CA ASP A 157 4.71 -11.31 17.25
C ASP A 157 5.56 -12.50 16.76
N LYS A 158 6.11 -13.25 17.73
CA LYS A 158 6.86 -14.48 17.49
C LYS A 158 5.83 -15.61 17.49
N ASN A 159 5.67 -16.27 16.34
CA ASN A 159 4.90 -17.52 16.24
C ASN A 159 5.37 -18.53 17.30
#